data_AF-A0A418RQ28-F1
#
_entry.id   AF-A0A418RQ28-F1
#
_cell.length_a   1.000
_cell.length_b   1.000
_cell.length_c   1.000
_cell.angle_alpha   90.00
_cell.angle_beta   90.00
_cell.angle_gamma   90.00
#
_symmetry.space_group_name_H-M   'P 1'
#
loop_
_entity.id
_entity.type
_entity.pdbx_description
1 polymer ?
#
loop_
_entity_poly.entity_id
_entity_poly.type
_entity_poly.pdbx_seq_one_letter_code
_entity_poly.pdbx_strand_id
1 'polypeptide(L)'
;TIEDYAILAGSSGVADHVTIGQGAVVMARSGVAGNVKAGAQVFGSPAKDKKTAYKEQIAISKLPELLKKVKMLEEKIQALEEKN
;
A
#
# COMPACT_ATOMS: atom_id res chain seq x y z
N THR A 1 6.16 -16.74 14.81
CA THR A 1 7.60 -16.71 15.11
C THR A 1 8.21 -15.41 14.65
N ILE A 2 9.10 -14.80 15.43
CA ILE A 2 9.88 -13.63 15.03
C ILE A 2 11.35 -14.02 15.16
N GLU A 3 12.10 -13.93 14.07
CA GLU A 3 13.52 -14.30 14.03
C GLU A 3 14.45 -13.12 14.40
N ASP A 4 15.73 -13.41 14.57
CA ASP A 4 16.72 -12.43 15.03
C ASP A 4 16.78 -11.18 14.14
N TYR A 5 17.04 -10.03 14.77
CA TYR A 5 17.17 -8.74 14.09
C TYR A 5 15.94 -8.29 13.29
N ALA A 6 14.80 -8.97 13.40
CA ALA A 6 13.55 -8.48 12.84
C ALA A 6 13.15 -7.17 13.53
N ILE A 7 12.72 -6.19 12.74
CA ILE A 7 12.34 -4.86 13.21
C ILE A 7 10.83 -4.70 13.02
N LEU A 8 10.11 -4.56 14.13
CA LEU A 8 8.69 -4.23 14.14
C LEU A 8 8.54 -2.78 14.60
N ALA A 9 8.22 -1.88 13.66
CA ALA A 9 8.07 -0.47 13.99
C ALA A 9 6.71 -0.19 14.67
N GLY A 10 6.58 1.02 15.24
CA GLY A 10 5.48 1.39 16.14
C GLY A 10 4.09 1.02 15.63
N SER A 11 3.30 0.41 16.52
CA SER A 11 1.92 -0.01 16.25
C SER A 11 1.75 -0.93 15.03
N SER A 12 2.76 -1.75 14.71
CA SER A 12 2.60 -2.88 13.78
C SER A 12 1.87 -4.04 14.46
N GLY A 13 1.14 -4.82 13.68
CA GLY A 13 0.43 -6.02 14.12
C GLY A 13 0.81 -7.23 13.27
N VAL A 14 0.86 -8.40 13.88
CA VAL A 14 1.20 -9.67 13.21
C VAL A 14 0.11 -10.68 13.53
N ALA A 15 -0.43 -11.35 12.50
CA ALA A 15 -1.41 -12.41 12.66
C ALA A 15 -0.79 -13.66 13.32
N ASP A 16 -1.66 -14.51 13.85
CA ASP A 16 -1.25 -15.79 14.42
C ASP A 16 -0.64 -16.72 13.36
N HIS A 17 0.24 -17.64 13.78
CA HIS A 17 0.94 -18.60 12.91
C HIS A 17 1.80 -17.98 11.78
N VAL A 18 2.18 -16.71 11.91
CA VAL A 18 3.06 -16.02 10.97
C VAL A 18 4.52 -16.05 11.43
N THR A 19 5.44 -16.24 10.49
CA THR A 19 6.89 -16.10 10.68
C THR A 19 7.39 -14.79 10.08
N ILE A 20 8.08 -13.99 10.90
CA ILE A 20 8.84 -12.81 10.48
C ILE A 20 10.31 -13.22 10.40
N GLY A 21 10.84 -13.31 9.19
CA GLY A 21 12.19 -13.79 8.94
C GLY A 21 13.30 -12.86 9.45
N GLN A 22 14.50 -13.41 9.59
CA GLN A 22 15.67 -12.73 10.16
C GLN A 22 15.93 -11.39 9.45
N GLY A 23 16.13 -10.32 10.21
CA GLY A 23 16.41 -9.00 9.66
C GLY A 23 15.27 -8.38 8.84
N ALA A 24 14.07 -8.97 8.81
CA ALA A 24 12.93 -8.38 8.13
C ALA A 24 12.45 -7.11 8.85
N VAL A 25 11.87 -6.17 8.11
CA VAL A 25 11.38 -4.90 8.62
C VAL A 25 9.88 -4.77 8.35
N VAL A 26 9.09 -4.78 9.40
CA VAL A 26 7.66 -4.44 9.38
C VAL A 26 7.52 -2.97 9.74
N MET A 27 7.12 -2.14 8.78
CA MET A 27 6.99 -0.69 8.99
C MET A 27 5.81 -0.33 9.91
N ALA A 28 5.83 0.89 10.43
CA ALA A 28 4.87 1.36 11.42
C ALA A 28 3.44 1.23 10.88
N ARG A 29 2.50 0.89 11.78
CA ARG A 29 1.07 0.76 11.45
C ARG A 29 0.73 -0.30 10.39
N SER A 30 1.64 -1.22 10.12
CA SER A 30 1.41 -2.32 9.18
C SER A 30 0.75 -3.53 9.86
N GLY A 31 -0.11 -4.24 9.13
CA GLY A 31 -0.77 -5.46 9.57
C GLY A 31 -0.29 -6.65 8.76
N VAL A 32 0.51 -7.52 9.35
CA VAL A 32 1.08 -8.69 8.67
C VAL A 32 0.10 -9.87 8.75
N ALA A 33 -0.43 -10.28 7.60
CA ALA A 33 -1.37 -11.39 7.48
C ALA A 33 -0.72 -12.73 7.08
N GLY A 34 0.57 -12.73 6.73
CA GLY A 34 1.29 -13.92 6.24
C GLY A 34 2.81 -13.80 6.43
N ASN A 35 3.54 -14.88 6.17
CA ASN A 35 4.98 -14.95 6.41
C ASN A 35 5.76 -13.86 5.66
N VAL A 36 6.73 -13.25 6.36
CA VAL A 36 7.65 -12.26 5.82
C VAL A 36 9.02 -12.88 5.67
N LYS A 37 9.58 -12.81 4.46
CA LYS A 37 10.91 -13.36 4.16
C LYS A 37 12.00 -12.61 4.92
N ALA A 38 13.09 -13.31 5.25
CA ALA A 38 14.28 -12.69 5.83
C ALA A 38 14.78 -11.50 4.98
N GLY A 39 15.18 -10.41 5.66
CA GLY A 39 15.64 -9.16 5.05
C GLY A 39 14.59 -8.36 4.26
N ALA A 40 13.34 -8.83 4.16
CA ALA A 40 12.30 -8.14 3.43
C ALA A 40 11.81 -6.90 4.20
N GLN A 41 11.40 -5.85 3.48
CA GLN A 41 10.77 -4.67 4.08
C GLN A 41 9.31 -4.61 3.61
N VAL A 42 8.37 -4.59 4.55
CA VAL A 42 6.94 -4.62 4.26
C VAL A 42 6.19 -3.45 4.87
N PHE A 43 5.13 -2.99 4.20
CA PHE A 43 4.29 -1.87 4.62
C PHE A 43 2.83 -2.09 4.24
N GLY A 44 1.92 -1.49 5.01
CA GLY A 44 0.48 -1.46 4.76
C GLY A 44 -0.31 -2.49 5.56
N SER A 45 -1.62 -2.48 5.36
CA SER A 45 -2.57 -3.36 6.05
C SER A 45 -3.63 -3.84 5.05
N PRO A 46 -3.52 -5.06 4.50
CA PRO A 46 -2.48 -6.06 4.79
C PRO A 46 -1.09 -5.64 4.27
N ALA A 47 -0.04 -6.06 4.98
CA ALA A 47 1.34 -5.74 4.67
C ALA A 47 1.79 -6.40 3.37
N LYS A 48 2.44 -5.62 2.50
CA LYS A 48 2.98 -6.04 1.20
C LYS A 48 4.45 -5.62 1.09
N ASP A 49 5.14 -6.07 0.05
CA ASP A 49 6.44 -5.51 -0.31
C ASP A 49 6.38 -3.97 -0.35
N LYS A 50 7.36 -3.34 0.29
CA LYS A 50 7.51 -1.88 0.40
C LYS A 50 7.26 -1.15 -0.92
N LYS A 51 7.85 -1.62 -2.02
CA LYS A 51 7.77 -0.91 -3.31
C LYS A 51 6.35 -0.96 -3.86
N THR A 52 5.70 -2.11 -3.73
CA THR A 52 4.30 -2.28 -4.14
C THR A 52 3.38 -1.39 -3.31
N ALA A 53 3.49 -1.43 -1.98
CA ALA A 53 2.67 -0.62 -1.10
C ALA A 53 2.85 0.89 -1.35
N TYR A 54 4.08 1.34 -1.61
CA TYR A 54 4.34 2.76 -1.94
C TYR A 54 3.75 3.18 -3.28
N LYS A 55 3.79 2.32 -4.31
CA LYS A 55 3.14 2.61 -5.59
C LYS A 55 1.63 2.78 -5.42
N GLU A 56 0.99 1.92 -4.63
CA GLU A 56 -0.44 2.03 -4.30
C GLU A 56 -0.73 3.34 -3.56
N GLN A 57 0.09 3.70 -2.56
CA GLN A 57 -0.09 4.94 -1.81
C GLN A 57 0.07 6.20 -2.69
N ILE A 58 1.00 6.18 -3.64
CA ILE A 58 1.16 7.26 -4.63
C ILE A 58 -0.08 7.35 -5.52
N ALA A 59 -0.64 6.23 -5.97
CA ALA A 59 -1.85 6.23 -6.78
C ALA A 59 -3.04 6.84 -6.01
N ILE A 60 -3.21 6.47 -4.73
CA ILE A 60 -4.22 7.07 -3.84
C ILE A 60 -3.99 8.57 -3.69
N SER A 61 -2.75 9.00 -3.50
CA SER A 61 -2.40 10.43 -3.39
C SER A 61 -2.75 11.23 -4.65
N LYS A 62 -2.76 10.60 -5.83
CA LYS A 62 -3.12 11.21 -7.12
C LYS A 62 -4.62 11.17 -7.42
N LEU A 63 -5.40 10.42 -6.64
CA LEU A 63 -6.83 10.23 -6.88
C LEU A 63 -7.62 11.54 -6.97
N PRO A 64 -7.39 12.57 -6.14
CA PRO A 64 -8.14 13.83 -6.25
C PRO A 64 -7.92 14.56 -7.58
N GLU A 65 -6.68 14.54 -8.10
CA GLU A 65 -6.36 15.13 -9.41
C GLU A 65 -7.03 14.34 -10.54
N LEU A 66 -7.00 12.99 -10.45
CA LEU A 66 -7.67 12.12 -11.40
C LEU A 66 -9.18 12.38 -11.43
N LEU A 67 -9.83 12.54 -10.27
CA LEU A 67 -11.26 12.86 -10.21
C LEU A 67 -11.60 14.20 -10.88
N LYS A 68 -10.78 15.23 -10.69
CA LYS A 68 -10.94 16.51 -11.40
C LYS A 68 -10.82 16.33 -12.91
N LYS A 69 -9.81 15.57 -13.35
CA LYS A 69 -9.57 15.29 -14.76
C LYS A 69 -10.73 14.52 -15.39
N VAL A 70 -11.29 13.53 -14.69
CA VAL A 70 -12.47 12.79 -15.15
C VAL A 70 -13.66 13.73 -15.34
N LYS A 71 -13.96 14.57 -14.34
CA LYS A 71 -15.05 15.54 -14.45
C LYS A 71 -14.89 16.49 -15.66
N MET A 72 -13.68 17.02 -15.86
CA MET A 72 -13.39 17.88 -17.01
C MET A 72 -13.56 17.15 -18.35
N LEU A 73 -13.28 15.84 -18.39
CA LEU A 73 -13.48 15.03 -19.59
C LEU A 73 -14.97 14.77 -19.84
N GLU A 74 -15.75 14.51 -18.80
CA GLU A 74 -17.21 14.35 -18.87
C GLU A 74 -17.89 15.62 -19.43
N GLU A 75 -17.55 16.80 -18.90
CA GLU A 75 -18.08 18.08 -19.38
C GLU A 75 -17.74 18.33 -20.87
N LYS A 76 -16.53 17.95 -21.29
CA LYS A 76 -16.11 18.08 -22.70
C LYS A 76 -16.85 17.13 -23.62
N ILE A 77 -17.13 15.90 -23.17
CA ILE A 77 -17.88 14.91 -23.95
C ILE A 77 -19.31 15.41 -24.15
N GLN A 78 -19.97 15.87 -23.08
CA GLN A 78 -21.33 16.42 -23.18
C GLN A 78 -21.41 17.59 -24.17
N ALA A 79 -20.47 18.54 -24.08
CA ALA A 79 -20.43 19.69 -24.98
C ALA A 79 -20.15 19.33 -26.46
N LEU A 80 -19.57 18.15 -26.72
CA LEU A 80 -19.36 17.63 -28.08
C LEU A 80 -20.61 16.89 -28.60
N GLU A 81 -21.32 16.18 -27.73
CA GLU A 81 -22.58 15.51 -28.07
C GLU A 81 -23.68 16.51 -28.41
N GLU A 82 -23.78 17.63 -27.70
CA GLU A 82 -24.77 18.69 -27.97
C GLU A 82 -24.53 19.45 -29.28
N LYS A 83 -23.35 19.30 -29.91
CA LYS A 83 -22.99 19.96 -31.18
C LYS A 83 -23.21 19.09 -32.42
N ASN A 84 -23.54 17.82 -32.25
CA ASN A 84 -23.86 16.88 -33.32
C ASN A 84 -25.37 16.67 -33.42
#